data_AF-A0ABD7U6L4-F1
#
_entry.id   AF-A0ABD7U6L4-F1
#
_cell.length_a   1.000
_cell.length_b   1.000
_cell.length_c   1.000
_cell.angle_alpha   90.00
_cell.angle_beta   90.00
_cell.angle_gamma   90.00
#
_symmetry.space_group_name_H-M   'P 1'
#
loop_
_entity.id
_entity.type
_entity.pdbx_description
1 polymer ?
#
loop_
_entity_poly.entity_id
_entity_poly.type
_entity_poly.pdbx_seq_one_letter_code
_entity_poly.pdbx_strand_id
1 'polypeptide(L)' 'MKKKQVQKALKSDTPINSIYSLIPDNRMQAFKKFAARFGFTEERIKTVLENEKR' A
#
# COMPACT_ATOMS: atom_id res chain seq x y z
N MET A 1 8.93 -4.08 -8.53
CA MET A 1 9.61 -3.28 -7.49
C MET A 1 10.99 -3.88 -7.21
N LYS A 2 12.02 -3.07 -6.93
CA LYS A 2 13.36 -3.60 -6.60
C LYS A 2 13.43 -3.99 -5.11
N LYS A 3 14.10 -5.11 -4.78
CA LYS A 3 14.22 -5.63 -3.40
C LYS A 3 14.70 -4.58 -2.38
N LYS A 4 15.69 -3.75 -2.76
CA LYS A 4 16.21 -2.67 -1.91
C LYS A 4 15.16 -1.59 -1.57
N GLN A 5 14.28 -1.26 -2.52
CA GLN A 5 13.22 -0.26 -2.30
C GLN A 5 12.16 -0.78 -1.34
N VAL A 6 11.79 -2.06 -1.48
CA VAL A 6 10.85 -2.73 -0.56
C VAL A 6 11.44 -2.79 0.84
N GLN A 7 12.71 -3.18 0.98
CA GLN A 7 13.39 -3.20 2.29
C GLN A 7 13.49 -1.81 2.94
N LYS A 8 13.71 -0.75 2.13
CA LYS A 8 13.72 0.62 2.64
C LYS A 8 12.32 1.04 3.11
N ALA A 9 11.29 0.75 2.32
CA ALA A 9 9.91 1.08 2.66
C ALA A 9 9.45 0.34 3.93
N LEU A 10 9.86 -0.92 4.14
CA LEU A 10 9.54 -1.67 5.37
C LEU A 10 10.19 -1.09 6.65
N LYS A 11 11.27 -0.33 6.51
CA LYS A 11 12.02 0.26 7.63
C LYS A 11 11.70 1.74 7.85
N SER A 12 10.79 2.32 7.07
CA SER A 12 10.39 3.71 7.26
C SER A 12 9.48 3.85 8.47
N ASP A 13 9.24 5.09 8.89
CA ASP A 13 8.31 5.41 9.97
C ASP A 13 6.84 5.13 9.59
N THR A 14 6.56 4.96 8.29
CA THR A 14 5.23 4.71 7.73
C THR A 14 5.29 3.58 6.68
N PRO A 15 5.54 2.33 7.12
CA PRO A 15 5.81 1.22 6.20
C PRO A 15 4.67 0.87 5.27
N ILE A 16 3.41 0.97 5.69
CA ILE A 16 2.21 0.71 4.89
C ILE A 16 2.07 1.73 3.77
N ASN A 17 2.13 3.03 4.08
CA ASN A 17 2.12 4.12 3.09
C ASN A 17 3.30 4.00 2.14
N SER A 18 4.48 3.71 2.68
CA SER A 18 5.71 3.58 1.90
C SER A 18 5.61 2.42 0.90
N ILE A 19 5.09 1.26 1.31
CA ILE A 19 4.89 0.11 0.40
C ILE A 19 3.76 0.38 -0.59
N TYR A 20 2.65 0.98 -0.14
CA TYR A 20 1.52 1.33 -1.01
C TYR A 20 1.95 2.26 -2.14
N SER A 21 2.80 3.26 -1.84
CA SER A 21 3.35 4.19 -2.85
C SER A 21 4.26 3.54 -3.88
N LEU A 22 4.81 2.35 -3.59
CA LEU A 22 5.66 1.62 -4.53
C LEU A 22 4.84 0.88 -5.61
N ILE A 23 3.51 0.77 -5.45
CA ILE A 23 2.62 0.12 -6.41
C ILE A 23 2.55 0.97 -7.67
N PRO A 24 2.95 0.45 -8.84
CA PRO A 24 2.87 1.20 -10.10
C PRO A 24 1.43 1.54 -10.49
N ASP A 25 1.21 2.70 -11.09
CA ASP A 25 -0.13 3.16 -11.49
C ASP A 25 -0.86 2.18 -12.42
N ASN A 26 -0.14 1.60 -13.39
CA ASN A 26 -0.68 0.58 -14.31
C ASN A 26 -1.04 -0.74 -13.61
N ARG A 27 -0.66 -0.94 -12.35
CA ARG A 27 -0.99 -2.10 -11.52
C ARG A 27 -1.96 -1.76 -10.38
N MET A 28 -2.27 -0.49 -10.16
CA MET A 28 -3.14 -0.04 -9.06
C MET A 28 -4.54 -0.65 -9.14
N GLN A 29 -5.14 -0.70 -10.33
CA GLN A 29 -6.47 -1.29 -10.51
C GLN A 29 -6.47 -2.80 -10.22
N ALA A 30 -5.41 -3.52 -10.61
CA ALA A 30 -5.27 -4.94 -10.32
C ALA A 30 -5.07 -5.19 -8.81
N PHE A 31 -4.28 -4.33 -8.14
CA PHE A 31 -4.13 -4.35 -6.69
C PHE A 31 -5.48 -4.13 -5.98
N LYS A 32 -6.27 -3.12 -6.38
CA LYS A 32 -7.59 -2.86 -5.79
C LYS A 32 -8.53 -4.06 -5.93
N LYS A 33 -8.57 -4.68 -7.12
CA LYS A 33 -9.37 -5.90 -7.34
C LYS A 33 -8.90 -7.06 -6.45
N PHE A 34 -7.59 -7.24 -6.30
CA PHE A 34 -7.02 -8.24 -5.40
C PHE A 34 -7.38 -7.95 -3.93
N ALA A 35 -7.16 -6.73 -3.46
CA ALA A 35 -7.42 -6.31 -2.08
C ALA A 35 -8.92 -6.45 -1.72
N ALA A 36 -9.81 -6.15 -2.66
CA ALA A 36 -11.26 -6.33 -2.50
C ALA A 36 -11.63 -7.79 -2.19
N ARG A 37 -10.88 -8.79 -2.70
CA ARG A 37 -11.11 -10.21 -2.38
C ARG A 37 -10.88 -10.54 -0.90
N PHE A 38 -10.12 -9.70 -0.20
CA PHE A 38 -9.82 -9.84 1.24
C PHE A 38 -10.62 -8.86 2.09
N GLY A 39 -11.65 -8.20 1.53
CA GLY A 39 -12.48 -7.24 2.26
C GLY A 39 -11.81 -5.88 2.48
N PHE A 40 -10.77 -5.55 1.72
CA PHE A 40 -10.19 -4.21 1.66
C PHE A 40 -10.85 -3.42 0.54
N THR A 41 -11.89 -2.66 0.89
CA THR A 41 -12.50 -1.65 0.02
C THR A 41 -11.58 -0.43 -0.12
N GLU A 42 -11.83 0.44 -1.10
CA GLU A 42 -11.05 1.67 -1.28
C GLU A 42 -11.10 2.57 -0.04
N GLU A 43 -12.27 2.67 0.60
CA GLU A 43 -12.45 3.42 1.84
C GLU A 43 -11.58 2.85 2.96
N ARG A 44 -11.60 1.53 3.13
CA ARG A 44 -10.79 0.85 4.15
C ARG A 44 -9.29 1.02 3.90
N ILE A 45 -8.86 0.94 2.63
CA ILE A 45 -7.47 1.20 2.25
C ILE A 45 -7.10 2.64 2.63
N LYS A 46 -7.94 3.62 2.29
CA LYS A 46 -7.73 5.03 2.64
C LYS A 46 -7.63 5.23 4.15
N THR A 47 -8.55 4.67 4.93
CA THR A 47 -8.53 4.74 6.41
C THR A 47 -7.25 4.13 7.00
N VAL A 48 -6.80 2.98 6.49
CA VAL A 48 -5.54 2.36 6.95
C VAL A 48 -4.33 3.26 6.66
N LEU A 49 -4.29 3.87 5.48
CA LEU A 49 -3.20 4.78 5.09
C LEU A 49 -3.20 6.07 5.91
N GLU A 50 -4.38 6.64 6.19
CA GLU A 50 -4.53 7.85 7.01
C GLU A 50 -4.15 7.60 8.47
N ASN A 51 -4.52 6.44 9.03
CA ASN A 51 -4.28 6.11 10.42
C ASN A 51 -2.83 5.72 10.74
N GLU A 52 -2.03 5.32 9.76
CA GLU A 52 -0.61 5.00 10.01
C GLU A 52 0.21 6.22 10.41
N LYS A 53 -0.18 7.42 9.95
CA LYS A 53 0.51 8.68 10.28
C LYS A 53 0.12 9.25 11.65
N ARG A 54 -0.79 8.59 12.37
CA ARG A 54 -1.48 9.14 13.54
C ARG A 54 -1.06 8.45 14.84
#